data_AF-A0A7J2PS83-F1
#
_entry.id   AF-A0A7J2PS83-F1
#
_cell.length_a   1.000
_cell.length_b   1.000
_cell.length_c   1.000
_cell.angle_alpha   90.00
_cell.angle_beta   90.00
_cell.angle_gamma   90.00
#
_symmetry.space_group_name_H-M   'P 1'
#
loop_
_entity.id
_entity.type
_entity.pdbx_description
1 polymer ?
#
loop_
_entity_poly.entity_id
_entity_poly.type
_entity_poly.pdbx_seq_one_letter_code
_entity_poly.pdbx_strand_id
1 'polypeptide(L)'
;MTEKEQEVFVSKRTVGLSSGILYGIGCGIGGSVFVLLGTAIAEAQSGVLISLILGGILIFFTALNYSELSTSLPISGGAYNFGKEALGGFLAFILGFFL
;
A
#
# COMPACT_ATOMS: atom_id res chain seq x y z
N MET A 1 -1.32 21.31 -36.55
CA MET A 1 -0.63 21.60 -35.28
C MET A 1 -1.10 20.53 -34.31
N THR A 2 -0.76 19.26 -34.54
CA THR A 2 0.54 18.63 -34.25
C THR A 2 0.81 18.58 -32.75
N GLU A 3 0.12 17.69 -32.05
CA GLU A 3 0.73 16.97 -30.93
C GLU A 3 0.35 15.51 -31.16
N LYS A 4 1.34 14.78 -31.68
CA LYS A 4 1.31 13.35 -31.90
C LYS A 4 1.10 12.70 -30.55
N GLU A 5 0.17 11.74 -30.47
CA GLU A 5 0.20 10.68 -29.48
C GLU A 5 1.64 10.15 -29.40
N GLN A 6 2.36 10.55 -28.35
CA GLN A 6 3.51 9.79 -27.92
C GLN A 6 2.95 8.51 -27.34
N GLU A 7 2.80 7.49 -28.20
CA GLU A 7 2.91 6.11 -27.74
C GLU A 7 4.29 5.99 -27.10
N VAL A 8 4.36 6.29 -25.80
CA VAL A 8 5.46 5.86 -24.97
C VAL A 8 5.41 4.35 -25.06
N PHE A 9 6.29 3.75 -25.85
CA PHE A 9 6.59 2.33 -25.82
C PHE A 9 7.21 2.05 -24.45
N VAL A 10 6.36 2.00 -23.42
CA VAL A 10 6.70 1.52 -22.10
C VAL A 10 6.94 0.03 -22.30
N SER A 11 8.21 -0.35 -22.39
CA SER A 11 8.62 -1.74 -22.24
C SER A 11 7.91 -2.28 -21.01
N LYS A 12 7.08 -3.34 -21.17
CA LYS A 12 6.39 -4.01 -20.06
C LYS A 12 7.45 -4.55 -19.10
N ARG A 13 7.83 -3.72 -18.12
CA ARG A 13 8.68 -4.13 -17.02
C ARG A 13 7.81 -4.97 -16.09
N THR A 14 7.82 -6.27 -16.31
CA THR A 14 7.08 -7.22 -15.49
C THR A 14 7.89 -7.51 -14.25
N VAL A 15 7.32 -7.20 -13.09
CA VAL A 15 7.92 -7.59 -11.80
C VAL A 15 7.60 -9.07 -11.58
N GLY A 16 8.61 -9.89 -11.35
CA GLY A 16 8.41 -11.29 -10.99
C GLY A 16 7.80 -11.45 -9.60
N LEU A 17 7.15 -12.58 -9.33
CA LEU A 17 6.50 -12.86 -8.04
C LEU A 17 7.47 -12.71 -6.86
N SER A 18 8.68 -13.26 -6.99
CA SER A 18 9.71 -13.19 -5.94
C SER A 18 10.12 -11.75 -5.65
N SER A 19 10.40 -10.95 -6.69
CA SER A 19 10.76 -9.54 -6.55
C SER A 19 9.61 -8.71 -6.00
N GLY A 20 8.36 -9.02 -6.35
CA GLY A 20 7.17 -8.36 -5.81
C GLY A 20 6.94 -8.64 -4.32
N ILE A 21 7.13 -9.88 -3.88
CA ILE A 21 7.05 -10.25 -2.47
C ILE A 21 8.16 -9.55 -1.68
N LEU A 22 9.39 -9.55 -2.19
CA LEU A 22 10.52 -8.89 -1.53
C LEU A 22 10.30 -7.38 -1.41
N TYR A 23 9.74 -6.76 -2.46
CA TYR A 23 9.34 -5.36 -2.43
C TYR A 23 8.28 -5.08 -1.35
N GLY A 24 7.25 -5.93 -1.26
CA GLY A 24 6.21 -5.80 -0.24
C GLY A 24 6.75 -5.88 1.18
N ILE A 25 7.64 -6.84 1.45
CA ILE A 25 8.29 -6.99 2.76
C ILE A 25 9.16 -5.76 3.07
N GLY A 26 9.96 -5.30 2.12
CA GLY A 26 10.84 -4.14 2.30
C GLY A 26 10.07 -2.83 2.52
N CYS A 27 8.92 -2.65 1.86
CA CYS A 27 8.05 -1.50 2.08
C CYS A 27 7.33 -1.56 3.44
N GLY A 28 6.94 -2.77 3.87
CA GLY A 28 6.24 -2.98 5.14
C GLY A 28 7.14 -2.82 6.38
N ILE A 29 8.38 -3.32 6.33
CA ILE A 29 9.35 -3.20 7.43
C ILE A 29 10.08 -1.84 7.31
N GLY A 30 9.37 -0.76 7.64
CA GLY A 30 9.89 0.59 7.64
C GLY A 30 10.58 1.00 8.95
N GLY A 31 11.07 2.25 9.00
CA GLY A 31 11.72 2.82 10.19
C GLY A 31 10.79 2.96 11.42
N SER A 32 9.47 2.93 11.21
CA SER A 32 8.47 3.14 12.26
C SER A 32 8.53 2.10 13.37
N VAL A 33 8.83 0.84 13.03
CA VAL A 33 8.92 -0.24 14.02
C VAL A 33 10.04 0.01 15.03
N PHE A 34 11.18 0.55 14.59
CA PHE A 34 12.34 0.81 15.45
C PHE A 34 12.15 2.00 16.38
N VAL A 35 11.35 2.99 15.97
CA VAL A 35 11.08 4.19 16.78
C VAL A 35 9.90 3.97 17.72
N LEU A 36 8.79 3.42 17.21
CA LEU A 36 7.54 3.31 17.96
C LEU A 36 7.52 2.14 18.95
N LEU A 37 8.28 1.07 18.72
CA LEU A 37 8.33 -0.05 19.67
C LEU A 37 8.88 0.39 21.03
N GLY A 38 9.91 1.25 21.04
CA GLY A 38 10.53 1.71 22.30
C GLY A 38 9.56 2.48 23.17
N THR A 39 8.82 3.42 22.58
CA THR A 39 7.78 4.19 23.29
C THR A 39 6.60 3.32 23.68
N ALA A 40 6.18 2.39 22.81
CA ALA A 40 5.09 1.46 23.12
C ALA A 40 5.43 0.56 24.32
N ILE A 41 6.66 0.05 24.41
CA ILE A 41 7.13 -0.76 25.54
C ILE A 41 7.18 0.06 26.82
N ALA A 42 7.57 1.34 26.75
CA ALA A 42 7.57 2.22 27.92
C ALA A 42 6.16 2.47 28.48
N GLU A 43 5.15 2.61 27.62
CA GLU A 43 3.77 2.88 28.07
C GLU A 43 2.97 1.62 28.41
N ALA A 44 2.96 0.63 27.52
CA ALA A 44 2.11 -0.55 27.66
C ALA A 44 2.84 -1.76 28.26
N GLN A 45 4.18 -1.72 28.35
CA GLN A 45 5.03 -2.78 28.92
C GLN A 45 4.65 -4.17 28.39
N SER A 46 4.00 -5.01 29.21
CA SER A 46 3.59 -6.37 28.80
C SER A 46 2.41 -6.40 27.83
N GLY A 47 1.63 -5.31 27.74
CA GLY A 47 0.47 -5.17 26.86
C GLY A 47 0.83 -4.96 25.39
N VAL A 48 2.08 -4.59 25.08
CA VAL A 48 2.53 -4.35 23.70
C VAL A 48 2.38 -5.59 22.83
N LEU A 49 2.67 -6.77 23.35
CA LEU A 49 2.55 -8.02 22.59
C LEU A 49 1.10 -8.27 22.15
N ILE A 50 0.14 -7.99 23.04
CA ILE A 50 -1.29 -8.13 22.74
C ILE A 50 -1.71 -7.08 21.69
N SER A 51 -1.24 -5.84 21.83
CA SER A 51 -1.50 -4.78 20.83
C SER A 51 -0.90 -5.12 19.47
N LEU A 52 0.28 -5.74 19.42
CA LEU A 52 0.94 -6.12 18.18
C LEU A 52 0.21 -7.25 17.48
N ILE A 53 -0.28 -8.25 18.22
CA ILE A 53 -1.09 -9.35 17.67
C ILE A 53 -2.41 -8.80 17.11
N LEU A 54 -3.11 -7.96 17.88
CA LEU A 54 -4.36 -7.34 17.42
C LEU A 54 -4.14 -6.46 16.18
N GLY A 55 -3.07 -5.64 16.17
CA GLY A 55 -2.69 -4.84 15.02
C GLY A 55 -2.36 -5.69 13.79
N GLY A 56 -1.64 -6.80 13.98
CA GLY A 56 -1.33 -7.76 12.91
C GLY A 56 -2.58 -8.37 12.29
N ILE A 57 -3.58 -8.72 13.11
CA ILE A 57 -4.87 -9.25 12.61
C ILE A 57 -5.60 -8.19 11.78
N LEU A 58 -5.66 -6.93 12.23
CA LEU A 58 -6.30 -5.85 11.49
C LEU A 58 -5.62 -5.58 10.15
N ILE A 59 -4.27 -5.56 10.13
CA ILE A 59 -3.48 -5.39 8.91
C ILE A 59 -3.69 -6.58 7.96
N PHE A 60 -3.82 -7.80 8.48
CA PHE A 60 -4.08 -8.98 7.67
C PHE A 60 -5.41 -8.88 6.90
N PHE A 61 -6.50 -8.48 7.56
CA PHE A 61 -7.78 -8.24 6.87
C PHE A 61 -7.69 -7.11 5.84
N THR A 62 -6.97 -6.03 6.18
CA THR A 62 -6.74 -4.92 5.25
C THR A 62 -5.97 -5.37 4.01
N ALA A 63 -4.93 -6.19 4.18
CA ALA A 63 -4.12 -6.73 3.09
C ALA A 63 -4.93 -7.64 2.17
N LEU A 64 -5.85 -8.45 2.72
CA LEU A 64 -6.75 -9.29 1.91
C LEU A 64 -7.66 -8.44 1.03
N ASN A 65 -8.32 -7.42 1.58
CA ASN A 65 -9.16 -6.52 0.81
C ASN A 65 -8.36 -5.79 -0.29
N TYR A 66 -7.15 -5.32 0.03
CA TYR A 66 -6.29 -4.64 -0.92
C TYR A 66 -5.78 -5.58 -2.03
N SER A 67 -5.59 -6.87 -1.72
CA SER A 67 -5.19 -7.90 -2.68
C SER A 67 -6.32 -8.20 -3.68
N GLU A 68 -7.57 -8.28 -3.22
CA GLU A 68 -8.72 -8.44 -4.11
C GLU A 68 -8.84 -7.25 -5.05
N LEU A 69 -8.75 -6.03 -4.51
CA LEU A 69 -8.89 -4.81 -5.29
C LEU A 69 -7.76 -4.63 -6.31
N SER A 70 -6.52 -4.97 -5.95
CA SER A 70 -5.37 -4.94 -6.85
C SER A 70 -5.46 -5.98 -7.98
N THR A 71 -6.15 -7.11 -7.73
CA THR A 71 -6.36 -8.14 -8.75
C THR A 71 -7.48 -7.76 -9.71
N SER A 72 -8.55 -7.13 -9.19
CA SER A 72 -9.66 -6.64 -10.02
C SER A 72 -9.28 -5.42 -10.87
N LEU A 73 -8.41 -4.55 -10.37
CA LEU A 73 -7.95 -3.33 -11.04
C LEU A 73 -6.43 -3.38 -11.22
N PRO A 74 -5.89 -4.14 -12.20
CA PRO A 74 -4.45 -4.29 -12.44
C PRO A 74 -3.85 -3.08 -13.16
N ILE A 75 -4.18 -1.87 -12.68
CA ILE A 75 -3.71 -0.59 -13.19
C ILE A 75 -2.76 0.06 -12.18
N SER A 76 -1.68 0.64 -12.69
CA SER A 76 -0.68 1.28 -11.84
C SER A 76 -1.24 2.58 -11.24
N GLY A 77 -1.23 2.69 -9.90
CA GLY A 77 -1.67 3.88 -9.16
C GLY A 77 -2.37 3.61 -7.82
N GLY A 78 -2.50 2.36 -7.38
CA GLY A 78 -2.89 1.99 -6.01
C GLY A 78 -4.19 2.65 -5.53
N ALA A 79 -4.17 3.19 -4.30
CA ALA A 79 -5.36 3.77 -3.67
C ALA A 79 -6.00 4.92 -4.47
N TYR A 80 -5.22 5.68 -5.26
CA TYR A 80 -5.78 6.72 -6.13
C TYR A 80 -6.72 6.11 -7.18
N ASN A 81 -6.30 5.04 -7.85
CA ASN A 81 -7.15 4.38 -8.85
C ASN A 81 -8.36 3.69 -8.20
N PHE A 82 -8.16 3.09 -7.03
CA PHE A 82 -9.25 2.49 -6.26
C PHE A 82 -10.30 3.53 -5.87
N GLY A 83 -9.86 4.68 -5.36
CA GLY A 83 -10.72 5.82 -5.04
C GLY A 83 -11.37 6.44 -6.27
N LYS A 84 -10.67 6.47 -7.41
CA LYS A 84 -11.20 7.02 -8.66
C LYS A 84 -12.36 6.19 -9.19
N GLU A 85 -12.23 4.86 -9.14
CA GLU A 85 -13.27 3.94 -9.58
C GLU A 85 -14.47 3.93 -8.62
N ALA A 86 -14.23 4.02 -7.32
CA ALA A 86 -15.30 3.93 -6.31
C ALA A 86 -16.03 5.27 -6.02
N LEU A 87 -15.29 6.39 -6.00
CA LEU A 87 -15.75 7.66 -5.40
C LEU A 87 -15.62 8.87 -6.35
N GLY A 88 -14.94 8.73 -7.49
CA GLY A 88 -14.72 9.81 -8.45
C GLY A 88 -13.49 10.68 -8.18
N GLY A 89 -13.28 11.70 -9.04
CA GLY A 89 -11.98 12.37 -9.20
C GLY A 89 -11.46 13.15 -7.99
N PHE A 90 -12.29 13.94 -7.31
CA PHE A 90 -11.81 14.81 -6.21
C PHE A 90 -11.44 14.01 -4.95
N LEU A 91 -12.27 13.03 -4.58
CA LEU A 91 -11.99 12.15 -3.45
C LEU A 91 -10.80 11.22 -3.72
N ALA A 92 -10.66 10.74 -4.96
CA ALA A 92 -9.48 10.00 -5.38
C ALA A 92 -8.19 10.81 -5.22
N PHE A 93 -8.21 12.09 -5.61
CA PHE A 93 -7.06 12.98 -5.43
C PHE A 93 -6.66 13.11 -3.96
N ILE A 94 -7.62 13.32 -3.06
CA ILE A 94 -7.35 13.40 -1.61
C ILE A 94 -6.73 12.08 -1.10
N LEU A 95 -7.30 10.93 -1.49
CA LEU A 95 -6.77 9.63 -1.10
C LEU A 95 -5.34 9.40 -1.59
N GLY A 96 -5.03 9.80 -2.82
CA GLY A 96 -3.68 9.71 -3.37
C GLY A 96 -2.69 10.72 -2.79
N PHE A 97 -3.16 11.85 -2.27
CA PHE A 97 -2.30 12.90 -1.72
C PHE A 97 -1.85 12.62 -0.27
N PHE A 98 -2.69 11.96 0.54
CA PHE A 98 -2.39 11.68 1.95
C PHE A 98 -1.76 10.30 2.22
N LEU A 99 -1.80 9.38 1.25
CA LEU A 99 -1.18 8.06 1.34
C LEU A 99 0.31 8.12 1.02
#